data_AF-A0A8E5HRT1-F1
#
_entry.id   AF-A0A8E5HRT1-F1
#
_cell.length_a   1.000
_cell.length_b   1.000
_cell.length_c   1.000
_cell.angle_alpha   90.00
_cell.angle_beta   90.00
_cell.angle_gamma   90.00
#
_symmetry.space_group_name_H-M   'P 1'
#
loop_
_entity.id
_entity.type
_entity.pdbx_description
1 polymer ?
#
loop_
_entity_poly.entity_id
_entity_poly.type
_entity_poly.pdbx_seq_one_letter_code
_entity_poly.pdbx_strand_id
1 'polypeptide(L)'
;MKPIVAIPLTLVLVFRAWSKNSLTPAGLFAATLTAAAHAYHPWNLPFALLCVFFLAGTRATHIKQNVKATLTMHSKGSPGGEGPRTHVQVLANSLMASILTVAHGYQLRSRAAAYADPSSPNPENSICFSWGGDLLVVGIIANYAAVAADTFSSELGILSNSEPRLITSLTLRKVPRGTNGGVTLLGLAAGLFGSMIIVAASMVFLPTCTAASAPTLGGGAPWTLAQRRLFMGGMVLWGALGSVLDSFLGAVFQRSVRDVRSGKIVEGEGGNRVLVSAAVRPTAAPAAARTVPDAGVDGPEQKNGSAAVGQDEVVGKSNPGNKHRRPSFGDQLPSRVVESGWDLLDNNDVNFLMASIMSVGAMGVASWYWAVPLESVLKP
;
A
#
# COMPACT_ATOMS: atom_id res chain seq x y z
N MET A 1 20.04 -18.93 2.44
CA MET A 1 20.33 -19.11 1.02
C MET A 1 21.83 -19.05 0.91
N LYS A 2 22.43 -19.87 0.05
CA LYS A 2 23.89 -19.83 -0.10
C LYS A 2 24.30 -18.45 -0.67
N PRO A 3 25.28 -17.74 -0.08
CA PRO A 3 25.68 -16.41 -0.55
C PRO A 3 26.06 -16.38 -2.04
N ILE A 4 26.68 -17.46 -2.53
CA ILE A 4 27.06 -17.63 -3.95
C ILE A 4 25.87 -17.55 -4.92
N VAL A 5 24.65 -17.82 -4.45
CA VAL A 5 23.42 -17.69 -5.25
C VAL A 5 22.72 -16.35 -4.94
N ALA A 6 22.65 -15.98 -3.66
CA ALA A 6 21.92 -14.79 -3.23
C ALA A 6 22.55 -13.48 -3.73
N ILE A 7 23.89 -13.36 -3.69
CA ILE A 7 24.60 -12.14 -4.08
C ILE A 7 24.39 -11.84 -5.58
N PRO A 8 24.67 -12.78 -6.51
CA PRO A 8 24.43 -12.52 -7.93
C PRO A 8 22.97 -12.21 -8.25
N LEU A 9 22.01 -12.93 -7.65
CA LEU A 9 20.59 -12.66 -7.87
C LEU A 9 20.17 -11.28 -7.35
N THR A 10 20.68 -10.87 -6.18
CA THR A 10 20.42 -9.54 -5.64
C THR A 10 20.97 -8.46 -6.58
N LEU A 11 22.20 -8.63 -7.07
CA LEU A 11 22.79 -7.70 -8.04
C LEU A 11 21.98 -7.61 -9.34
N VAL A 12 21.50 -8.74 -9.86
CA VAL A 12 20.64 -8.78 -11.05
C VAL A 12 19.31 -8.03 -10.80
N LEU A 13 18.69 -8.20 -9.64
CA LEU A 13 17.45 -7.51 -9.29
C LEU A 13 17.65 -6.00 -9.14
N VAL A 14 18.71 -5.59 -8.44
CA VAL A 14 19.06 -4.17 -8.26
C VAL A 14 19.39 -3.53 -9.61
N PHE A 15 20.20 -4.19 -10.44
CA PHE A 15 20.52 -3.74 -11.79
C PHE A 15 19.27 -3.62 -12.66
N ARG A 16 18.37 -4.62 -12.62
CA ARG A 16 17.09 -4.57 -13.33
C ARG A 16 16.26 -3.37 -12.85
N ALA A 17 16.11 -3.20 -11.55
CA ALA A 17 15.29 -2.12 -10.99
C ALA A 17 15.85 -0.73 -11.34
N TRP A 18 17.17 -0.57 -11.33
CA TRP A 18 17.86 0.64 -11.77
C TRP A 18 17.69 0.88 -13.27
N SER A 19 18.01 -0.11 -14.11
CA SER A 19 17.93 0.01 -15.58
C SER A 19 16.52 0.29 -16.10
N LYS A 20 15.48 -0.09 -15.35
CA LYS A 20 14.07 0.13 -15.69
C LYS A 20 13.44 1.30 -14.93
N ASN A 21 14.21 2.06 -14.14
CA ASN A 21 13.71 3.13 -13.27
C ASN A 21 12.48 2.68 -12.44
N SER A 22 12.46 1.42 -12.00
CA SER A 22 11.33 0.87 -11.24
C SER A 22 11.33 1.35 -9.79
N LEU A 23 12.50 1.77 -9.28
CA LEU A 23 12.72 2.26 -7.92
C LEU A 23 13.47 3.58 -7.94
N THR A 24 13.15 4.45 -6.99
CA THR A 24 13.96 5.63 -6.65
C THR A 24 15.34 5.21 -6.10
N PRO A 25 16.36 6.09 -6.07
CA PRO A 25 17.66 5.77 -5.46
C PRO A 25 17.55 5.29 -4.00
N ALA A 26 16.73 5.98 -3.19
CA ALA A 26 16.42 5.53 -1.82
C ALA A 26 15.67 4.19 -1.83
N GLY A 27 14.76 3.98 -2.78
CA GLY A 27 14.06 2.71 -2.99
C GLY A 27 14.99 1.55 -3.31
N LEU A 28 16.03 1.76 -4.13
CA LEU A 28 17.05 0.76 -4.43
C LEU A 28 17.86 0.39 -3.19
N PHE A 29 18.23 1.36 -2.36
CA PHE A 29 18.91 1.11 -1.09
C PHE A 29 18.04 0.27 -0.15
N ALA A 30 16.78 0.68 0.07
CA ALA A 30 15.84 -0.07 0.89
C ALA A 30 15.60 -1.49 0.35
N ALA A 31 15.42 -1.64 -0.97
CA ALA A 31 15.25 -2.94 -1.61
C ALA A 31 16.48 -3.85 -1.45
N THR A 32 17.68 -3.27 -1.48
CA THR A 32 18.93 -4.01 -1.23
C THR A 32 19.01 -4.50 0.21
N LEU A 33 18.64 -3.67 1.19
CA LEU A 33 18.58 -4.07 2.60
C LEU A 33 17.54 -5.17 2.83
N THR A 34 16.33 -5.02 2.27
CA THR A 34 15.29 -6.06 2.28
C THR A 34 15.80 -7.35 1.66
N ALA A 35 16.44 -7.29 0.49
CA ALA A 35 16.99 -8.47 -0.18
C ALA A 35 18.08 -9.15 0.66
N ALA A 36 18.96 -8.40 1.33
CA ALA A 36 19.96 -8.93 2.24
C ALA A 36 19.33 -9.63 3.45
N ALA A 37 18.31 -9.03 4.06
CA ALA A 37 17.56 -9.65 5.16
C ALA A 37 16.90 -10.97 4.74
N HIS A 38 16.38 -11.04 3.51
CA HIS A 38 15.79 -12.27 2.98
C HIS A 38 16.84 -13.31 2.57
N ALA A 39 17.98 -12.88 2.07
CA ALA A 39 19.11 -13.75 1.72
C ALA A 39 19.78 -14.38 2.96
N TYR A 40 19.74 -13.69 4.11
CA TYR A 40 20.24 -14.21 5.38
C TYR A 40 19.57 -15.53 5.77
N HIS A 41 18.29 -15.72 5.47
CA HIS A 41 17.53 -16.89 5.86
C HIS A 41 18.06 -18.18 5.22
N PRO A 42 18.32 -19.30 5.92
CA PRO A 42 18.94 -20.51 5.35
C PRO A 42 18.19 -21.10 4.15
N TRP A 43 16.87 -21.17 4.18
CA TRP A 43 16.05 -21.61 3.05
C TRP A 43 15.91 -20.53 1.98
N ASN A 44 15.71 -20.94 0.72
CA ASN A 44 15.54 -20.03 -0.41
C ASN A 44 14.16 -19.35 -0.43
N LEU A 45 13.19 -19.88 0.32
CA LEU A 45 11.79 -19.45 0.30
C LEU A 45 11.60 -17.93 0.44
N PRO A 46 12.07 -17.24 1.50
CA PRO A 46 11.73 -15.83 1.67
C PRO A 46 12.30 -14.95 0.54
N PHE A 47 13.53 -15.22 0.12
CA PHE A 47 14.16 -14.52 -1.00
C PHE A 47 13.42 -14.76 -2.31
N ALA A 48 12.99 -16.00 -2.58
CA ALA A 48 12.21 -16.34 -3.76
C ALA A 48 10.85 -15.62 -3.76
N LEU A 49 10.14 -15.57 -2.63
CA LEU A 49 8.86 -14.85 -2.53
C LEU A 49 9.03 -13.35 -2.77
N LEU A 50 10.08 -12.72 -2.22
CA LEU A 50 10.44 -11.33 -2.52
C LEU A 50 10.64 -11.10 -4.02
N CYS A 51 11.40 -11.99 -4.69
CA CYS A 51 11.63 -11.91 -6.13
C CYS A 51 10.32 -12.03 -6.92
N VAL A 52 9.50 -13.03 -6.59
CA VAL A 52 8.22 -13.27 -7.29
C VAL A 52 7.29 -12.10 -7.08
N PHE A 53 7.15 -11.58 -5.86
CA PHE A 53 6.34 -10.39 -5.58
C PHE A 53 6.82 -9.18 -6.37
N PHE A 54 8.12 -8.89 -6.35
CA PHE A 54 8.68 -7.75 -7.09
C PHE A 54 8.41 -7.86 -8.60
N LEU A 55 8.68 -9.03 -9.20
CA LEU A 55 8.51 -9.23 -10.64
C LEU A 55 7.04 -9.26 -11.05
N ALA A 56 6.18 -9.95 -10.28
CA ALA A 56 4.75 -10.05 -10.55
C ALA A 56 4.06 -8.69 -10.35
N GLY A 57 4.35 -8.00 -9.24
CA GLY A 57 3.84 -6.67 -8.96
C GLY A 57 4.27 -5.64 -10.01
N THR A 58 5.55 -5.64 -10.41
CA THR A 58 6.03 -4.77 -11.50
C THR A 58 5.28 -5.03 -12.80
N ARG A 59 4.98 -6.29 -13.13
CA ARG A 59 4.17 -6.63 -14.31
C ARG A 59 2.75 -6.10 -14.19
N ALA A 60 2.10 -6.26 -13.03
CA ALA A 60 0.74 -5.75 -12.78
C ALA A 60 0.68 -4.22 -12.96
N THR A 61 1.66 -3.49 -12.42
CA THR A 61 1.76 -2.03 -12.58
C THR A 61 1.88 -1.60 -14.04
N HIS A 62 2.60 -2.35 -14.89
CA HIS A 62 2.74 -1.99 -16.31
C HIS A 62 1.53 -2.36 -17.20
N ILE A 63 0.61 -3.22 -16.76
CA ILE A 63 -0.56 -3.59 -17.56
C ILE A 63 -1.45 -2.36 -17.80
N LYS A 64 -1.63 -1.99 -19.07
CA LYS A 64 -2.44 -0.85 -19.53
C LYS A 64 -2.14 0.47 -18.78
N GLN A 65 -0.87 0.71 -18.42
CA GLN A 65 -0.44 1.90 -17.68
C GLN A 65 -0.94 3.22 -18.30
N ASN A 66 -0.95 3.33 -19.63
CA ASN A 66 -1.42 4.54 -20.34
C ASN A 66 -2.92 4.81 -20.11
N VAL A 67 -3.72 3.75 -19.94
CA VAL A 67 -5.15 3.88 -19.62
C VAL A 67 -5.32 4.28 -18.15
N LYS A 68 -4.59 3.61 -17.23
CA LYS A 68 -4.66 3.91 -15.79
C LYS A 68 -4.33 5.36 -15.48
N ALA A 69 -3.33 5.92 -16.17
CA ALA A 69 -2.94 7.32 -16.04
C ALA A 69 -4.07 8.33 -16.34
N THR A 70 -5.09 7.92 -17.10
CA THR A 70 -6.24 8.79 -17.41
C THR A 70 -7.38 8.69 -16.39
N LEU A 71 -7.34 7.71 -15.48
CA LEU A 71 -8.43 7.40 -14.55
C LEU A 71 -8.36 8.21 -13.25
N THR A 72 -7.17 8.66 -12.85
CA THR A 72 -6.93 9.48 -11.65
C THR A 72 -6.08 10.71 -12.00
N MET A 73 -5.90 11.62 -11.05
CA MET A 73 -5.08 12.82 -11.22
C MET A 73 -4.11 12.99 -10.06
N HIS A 74 -2.91 13.48 -10.33
CA HIS A 74 -2.00 13.83 -9.24
C HIS A 74 -2.39 15.15 -8.58
N SER A 75 -2.00 15.31 -7.31
CA SER A 75 -2.19 16.53 -6.55
C SER A 75 -1.57 17.79 -7.19
N LYS A 76 -0.63 17.65 -8.12
CA LYS A 76 -0.02 18.74 -8.91
C LYS A 76 -0.71 19.03 -10.25
N GLY A 77 -1.79 18.32 -10.59
CA GLY A 77 -2.62 18.60 -11.77
C GLY A 77 -2.22 17.90 -13.07
N SER A 78 -1.20 17.04 -13.05
CA SER A 78 -0.87 16.15 -14.18
C SER A 78 -1.78 14.90 -14.19
N PRO A 79 -1.96 14.24 -15.36
CA PRO A 79 -2.57 12.91 -15.42
C PRO A 79 -1.93 11.98 -14.39
N GLY A 80 -2.73 11.14 -13.73
CA GLY A 80 -2.26 10.18 -12.73
C GLY A 80 -1.25 9.17 -13.30
N GLY A 81 -0.64 8.35 -12.44
CA GLY A 81 0.32 7.32 -12.83
C GLY A 81 1.39 7.10 -11.79
N GLU A 82 1.68 5.83 -11.48
CA GLU A 82 2.77 5.52 -10.55
C GLU A 82 4.14 5.82 -11.16
N GLY A 83 4.89 6.70 -10.50
CA GLY A 83 6.33 6.85 -10.74
C GLY A 83 7.14 5.71 -10.13
N PRO A 84 8.49 5.82 -10.15
CA PRO A 84 9.36 4.85 -9.50
C PRO A 84 9.01 4.67 -8.02
N ARG A 85 8.96 3.43 -7.54
CA ARG A 85 8.56 3.15 -6.14
C ARG A 85 9.60 3.71 -5.15
N THR A 86 9.11 4.25 -4.04
CA THR A 86 9.92 4.86 -2.99
C THR A 86 10.42 3.83 -1.97
N HIS A 87 11.37 4.23 -1.13
CA HIS A 87 11.82 3.42 0.00
C HIS A 87 10.68 3.11 0.99
N VAL A 88 9.75 4.06 1.20
CA VAL A 88 8.58 3.87 2.05
C VAL A 88 7.68 2.78 1.47
N GLN A 89 7.39 2.81 0.17
CA GLN A 89 6.61 1.76 -0.51
C GLN A 89 7.28 0.38 -0.46
N VAL A 90 8.61 0.32 -0.55
CA VAL A 90 9.36 -0.93 -0.40
C VAL A 90 9.20 -1.47 1.01
N LEU A 91 9.41 -0.63 2.04
CA LEU A 91 9.35 -1.05 3.43
C LEU A 91 7.93 -1.39 3.87
N ALA A 92 6.93 -0.63 3.43
CA ALA A 92 5.52 -0.89 3.76
C ALA A 92 5.09 -2.31 3.38
N ASN A 93 5.55 -2.82 2.23
CA ASN A 93 5.20 -4.16 1.77
C ASN A 93 6.11 -5.29 2.31
N SER A 94 7.33 -4.97 2.77
CA SER A 94 8.36 -5.99 3.02
C SER A 94 8.99 -5.97 4.41
N LEU A 95 8.76 -4.94 5.23
CA LEU A 95 9.41 -4.81 6.53
C LEU A 95 8.98 -5.92 7.50
N MET A 96 7.67 -6.19 7.61
CA MET A 96 7.17 -7.27 8.46
C MET A 96 7.71 -8.64 8.02
N ALA A 97 7.66 -8.95 6.71
CA ALA A 97 8.29 -10.15 6.17
C ALA A 97 9.79 -10.22 6.46
N SER A 98 10.51 -9.09 6.39
CA SER A 98 11.94 -9.03 6.70
C SER A 98 12.21 -9.38 8.17
N ILE A 99 11.42 -8.84 9.10
CA ILE A 99 11.53 -9.13 10.54
C ILE A 99 11.31 -10.62 10.79
N LEU A 100 10.21 -11.18 10.27
CA LEU A 100 9.89 -12.61 10.42
C LEU A 100 10.96 -13.51 9.78
N THR A 101 11.50 -13.09 8.63
CA THR A 101 12.53 -13.82 7.91
C THR A 101 13.85 -13.86 8.68
N VAL A 102 14.27 -12.74 9.26
CA VAL A 102 15.48 -12.71 10.10
C VAL A 102 15.28 -13.53 11.37
N ALA A 103 14.11 -13.42 12.02
CA ALA A 103 13.78 -14.19 13.21
C ALA A 103 13.80 -15.71 12.93
N HIS A 104 13.16 -16.17 11.86
CA HIS A 104 13.15 -17.59 11.51
C HIS A 104 14.53 -18.07 11.03
N GLY A 105 15.29 -17.21 10.35
CA GLY A 105 16.66 -17.50 9.96
C GLY A 105 17.62 -17.62 11.14
N TYR A 106 17.35 -16.93 12.24
CA TYR A 106 18.04 -17.12 13.52
C TYR A 106 17.60 -18.42 14.18
N GLN A 107 16.28 -18.68 14.27
CA GLN A 107 15.70 -19.89 14.84
C GLN A 107 16.33 -21.16 14.22
N LEU A 108 16.35 -21.26 12.89
CA LEU A 108 16.95 -22.40 12.18
C LEU A 108 18.46 -22.58 12.43
N ARG A 109 19.20 -21.48 12.62
CA ARG A 109 20.65 -21.56 12.90
C ARG A 109 20.91 -22.03 14.32
N SER A 110 20.16 -21.51 15.28
CA SER A 110 20.23 -21.94 16.68
C SER A 110 19.86 -23.43 16.81
N ARG A 111 18.81 -23.86 16.09
CA ARG A 111 18.42 -25.26 15.98
C ARG A 111 19.50 -26.14 15.36
N ALA A 112 20.11 -25.69 14.26
CA ALA A 112 21.21 -26.41 13.62
C ALA A 112 22.45 -26.52 14.52
N ALA A 113 22.76 -25.49 15.31
CA ALA A 113 23.84 -25.53 16.28
C ALA A 113 23.56 -26.54 17.42
N ALA A 114 22.33 -26.58 17.93
CA ALA A 114 21.92 -27.57 18.92
C ALA A 114 22.03 -29.01 18.37
N TYR A 115 21.54 -29.28 17.16
CA TYR A 115 21.73 -30.60 16.55
C TYR A 115 23.19 -31.00 16.32
N ALA A 116 24.10 -30.03 16.22
CA ALA A 116 25.54 -30.30 16.06
C ALA A 116 26.25 -30.55 17.41
N ASP A 117 25.63 -30.18 18.54
CA ASP A 117 26.19 -30.35 19.88
C ASP A 117 25.59 -31.60 20.57
N PRO A 118 26.37 -32.69 20.73
CA PRO A 118 25.91 -33.91 21.39
C PRO A 118 25.51 -33.73 22.85
N SER A 119 25.91 -32.63 23.49
CA SER A 119 25.59 -32.33 24.89
C SER A 119 24.30 -31.51 25.05
N SER A 120 23.77 -30.96 23.96
CA SER A 120 22.54 -30.18 23.99
C SER A 120 21.29 -31.07 23.84
N PRO A 121 20.17 -30.77 24.53
CA PRO A 121 18.91 -31.46 24.28
C PRO A 121 18.47 -31.28 22.83
N ASN A 122 17.97 -32.36 22.21
CA ASN A 122 17.43 -32.28 20.86
C ASN A 122 16.30 -31.23 20.79
N PRO A 123 16.37 -30.25 19.87
CA PRO A 123 15.29 -29.31 19.64
C PRO A 123 13.96 -29.99 19.29
N GLU A 124 12.86 -29.37 19.70
CA GLU A 124 11.49 -29.86 19.46
C GLU A 124 11.10 -29.85 17.98
N ASN A 125 11.61 -28.88 17.21
CA ASN A 125 11.23 -28.65 15.81
C ASN A 125 12.28 -29.13 14.82
N SER A 126 11.85 -29.39 13.57
CA SER A 126 12.69 -29.94 12.50
C SER A 126 13.40 -28.87 11.65
N ILE A 127 14.46 -29.23 10.93
CA ILE A 127 15.21 -28.31 10.02
C ILE A 127 14.48 -28.12 8.68
N CYS A 128 13.57 -29.04 8.34
CA CYS A 128 12.64 -28.93 7.24
C CYS A 128 11.27 -28.46 7.75
N PHE A 129 10.39 -28.02 6.86
CA PHE A 129 9.05 -27.60 7.26
C PHE A 129 8.10 -28.80 7.38
N SER A 130 7.82 -29.22 8.61
CA SER A 130 6.79 -30.25 8.92
C SER A 130 5.40 -29.64 9.06
N TRP A 131 4.36 -30.48 9.02
CA TRP A 131 2.99 -30.03 9.28
C TRP A 131 2.89 -29.57 10.74
N GLY A 132 2.32 -28.40 11.00
CA GLY A 132 2.38 -27.80 12.34
C GLY A 132 3.75 -27.24 12.71
N GLY A 133 4.64 -27.02 11.73
CA GLY A 133 5.97 -26.47 11.95
C GLY A 133 5.98 -24.97 12.29
N ASP A 134 7.09 -24.31 11.97
CA ASP A 134 7.38 -22.96 12.43
C ASP A 134 6.35 -21.91 11.98
N LEU A 135 5.67 -21.28 12.94
CA LEU A 135 4.64 -20.26 12.69
C LEU A 135 5.18 -19.07 11.91
N LEU A 136 6.45 -18.69 12.12
CA LEU A 136 7.10 -17.59 11.40
C LEU A 136 7.05 -17.77 9.87
N VAL A 137 7.15 -19.00 9.38
CA VAL A 137 7.08 -19.32 7.95
C VAL A 137 5.69 -19.02 7.40
N VAL A 138 4.64 -19.33 8.17
CA VAL A 138 3.26 -18.99 7.82
C VAL A 138 3.10 -17.48 7.69
N GLY A 139 3.63 -16.72 8.66
CA GLY A 139 3.61 -15.26 8.63
C GLY A 139 4.35 -14.68 7.41
N ILE A 140 5.51 -15.21 7.04
CA ILE A 140 6.26 -14.77 5.84
C ILE A 140 5.46 -15.00 4.56
N ILE A 141 4.87 -16.19 4.40
CA ILE A 141 4.07 -16.52 3.21
C ILE A 141 2.79 -15.65 3.20
N ALA A 142 2.14 -15.46 4.35
CA ALA A 142 0.94 -14.64 4.48
C ALA A 142 1.21 -13.18 4.11
N ASN A 143 2.34 -12.60 4.57
CA ASN A 143 2.74 -11.25 4.20
C ASN A 143 2.75 -11.09 2.68
N TYR A 144 3.54 -11.92 1.99
CA TYR A 144 3.72 -11.80 0.54
C TYR A 144 2.43 -12.11 -0.22
N ALA A 145 1.63 -13.06 0.24
CA ALA A 145 0.36 -13.38 -0.40
C ALA A 145 -0.63 -12.21 -0.27
N ALA A 146 -0.69 -11.57 0.89
CA ALA A 146 -1.57 -10.42 1.15
C ALA A 146 -1.15 -9.18 0.36
N VAL A 147 0.14 -8.80 0.39
CA VAL A 147 0.62 -7.62 -0.36
C VAL A 147 0.58 -7.84 -1.87
N ALA A 148 0.75 -9.09 -2.35
CA ALA A 148 0.55 -9.41 -3.75
C ALA A 148 -0.92 -9.35 -4.16
N ALA A 149 -1.82 -9.87 -3.33
CA ALA A 149 -3.25 -9.78 -3.56
C ALA A 149 -3.71 -8.31 -3.63
N ASP A 150 -3.27 -7.50 -2.67
CA ASP A 150 -3.56 -6.08 -2.66
C ASP A 150 -3.03 -5.35 -3.91
N THR A 151 -1.75 -5.56 -4.24
CA THR A 151 -1.12 -4.98 -5.44
C THR A 151 -1.88 -5.38 -6.70
N PHE A 152 -2.25 -6.65 -6.87
CA PHE A 152 -2.99 -7.05 -8.07
C PHE A 152 -4.41 -6.50 -8.07
N SER A 153 -5.07 -6.45 -6.92
CA SER A 153 -6.43 -5.93 -6.77
C SER A 153 -6.51 -4.45 -7.14
N SER A 154 -5.60 -3.62 -6.65
CA SER A 154 -5.56 -2.18 -6.94
C SER A 154 -5.15 -1.92 -8.39
N GLU A 155 -4.10 -2.57 -8.88
CA GLU A 155 -3.51 -2.32 -10.21
C GLU A 155 -4.39 -2.78 -11.37
N LEU A 156 -5.13 -3.88 -11.19
CA LEU A 156 -6.02 -4.42 -12.22
C LEU A 156 -7.48 -4.05 -11.96
N GLY A 157 -7.88 -3.86 -10.70
CA GLY A 157 -9.24 -3.49 -10.33
C GLY A 157 -9.63 -2.11 -10.81
N ILE A 158 -8.69 -1.15 -10.88
CA ILE A 158 -8.95 0.19 -11.43
C ILE A 158 -9.38 0.15 -12.91
N LEU A 159 -9.01 -0.89 -13.64
CA LEU A 159 -9.37 -1.11 -15.05
C LEU A 159 -10.77 -1.74 -15.22
N SER A 160 -11.49 -2.01 -14.13
CA SER A 160 -12.84 -2.57 -14.17
C SER A 160 -13.82 -1.68 -14.93
N ASN A 161 -14.59 -2.27 -15.85
CA ASN A 161 -15.68 -1.57 -16.53
C ASN A 161 -16.80 -1.17 -15.57
N SER A 162 -17.05 -1.97 -14.54
CA SER A 162 -18.02 -1.67 -13.48
C SER A 162 -17.46 -0.64 -12.51
N GLU A 163 -18.34 0.28 -12.06
CA GLU A 163 -18.00 1.27 -11.04
C GLU A 163 -17.66 0.59 -9.70
N PRO A 164 -16.58 1.01 -9.02
CA PRO A 164 -16.24 0.51 -7.69
C PRO A 164 -17.33 0.81 -6.66
N ARG A 165 -17.43 -0.07 -5.66
CA ARG A 165 -18.36 0.08 -4.53
C ARG A 165 -17.59 0.22 -3.24
N LEU A 166 -17.98 1.18 -2.39
CA LEU A 166 -17.29 1.42 -1.12
C LEU A 166 -17.57 0.28 -0.13
N ILE A 167 -16.52 -0.41 0.33
CA ILE A 167 -16.64 -1.61 1.15
C ILE A 167 -17.27 -1.35 2.54
N THR A 168 -17.07 -0.16 3.10
CA THR A 168 -17.63 0.22 4.41
C THR A 168 -19.07 0.74 4.33
N SER A 169 -19.61 0.91 3.12
CA SER A 169 -20.99 1.36 2.93
C SER A 169 -21.93 0.16 2.98
N LEU A 170 -22.90 0.17 3.91
CA LEU A 170 -23.92 -0.87 4.02
C LEU A 170 -24.73 -1.08 2.74
N THR A 171 -24.93 -0.02 1.96
CA THR A 171 -25.63 -0.06 0.66
C THR A 171 -24.71 -0.34 -0.52
N LEU A 172 -23.40 -0.55 -0.27
CA LEU A 172 -22.36 -0.69 -1.28
C LEU A 172 -22.47 0.41 -2.35
N ARG A 173 -22.55 1.67 -1.89
CA ARG A 173 -22.68 2.83 -2.78
C ARG A 173 -21.54 2.88 -3.79
N LYS A 174 -21.85 3.33 -5.00
CA LYS A 174 -20.87 3.53 -6.06
C LYS A 174 -19.96 4.70 -5.72
N VAL A 175 -18.68 4.56 -6.02
CA VAL A 175 -17.67 5.60 -5.82
C VAL A 175 -16.79 5.72 -7.07
N PRO A 176 -16.16 6.89 -7.31
CA PRO A 176 -15.24 7.06 -8.41
C PRO A 176 -14.07 6.07 -8.38
N ARG A 177 -13.49 5.78 -9.54
CA ARG A 177 -12.27 4.96 -9.66
C ARG A 177 -11.10 5.64 -8.93
N GLY A 178 -10.30 4.82 -8.26
CA GLY A 178 -9.20 5.28 -7.40
C GLY A 178 -9.61 5.66 -5.97
N THR A 179 -10.90 5.53 -5.60
CA THR A 179 -11.33 5.79 -4.22
C THR A 179 -10.79 4.71 -3.30
N ASN A 180 -10.12 5.09 -2.21
CA ASN A 180 -9.64 4.15 -1.20
C ASN A 180 -10.81 3.35 -0.60
N GLY A 181 -10.68 2.03 -0.66
CA GLY A 181 -11.73 1.07 -0.29
C GLY A 181 -12.90 0.91 -1.27
N GLY A 182 -12.76 1.45 -2.48
CA GLY A 182 -13.63 1.13 -3.61
C GLY A 182 -13.26 -0.23 -4.20
N VAL A 183 -14.10 -1.25 -4.00
CA VAL A 183 -13.86 -2.62 -4.48
C VAL A 183 -14.63 -2.92 -5.78
N THR A 184 -14.04 -3.76 -6.62
CA THR A 184 -14.65 -4.29 -7.85
C THR A 184 -14.48 -5.81 -7.91
N LEU A 185 -15.35 -6.50 -8.65
CA LEU A 185 -15.21 -7.95 -8.83
C LEU A 185 -13.91 -8.31 -9.56
N LEU A 186 -13.50 -7.48 -10.53
CA LEU A 186 -12.21 -7.65 -11.22
C LEU A 186 -11.03 -7.49 -10.24
N GLY A 187 -11.08 -6.50 -9.35
CA GLY A 187 -10.06 -6.30 -8.31
C GLY A 187 -9.98 -7.52 -7.38
N LEU A 188 -11.11 -8.00 -6.86
CA LEU A 188 -11.12 -9.19 -6.00
C LEU A 188 -10.59 -10.45 -6.70
N ALA A 189 -10.97 -10.67 -7.96
CA ALA A 189 -10.45 -11.79 -8.75
C ALA A 189 -8.94 -11.64 -9.04
N ALA A 190 -8.49 -10.43 -9.35
CA ALA A 190 -7.07 -10.12 -9.53
C ALA A 190 -6.28 -10.35 -8.24
N GLY A 191 -6.80 -9.94 -7.08
CA GLY A 191 -6.18 -10.17 -5.79
C GLY A 191 -6.07 -11.66 -5.44
N LEU A 192 -7.13 -12.43 -5.69
CA LEU A 192 -7.07 -13.90 -5.57
C LEU A 192 -5.97 -14.50 -6.44
N PHE A 193 -5.83 -14.02 -7.69
CA PHE A 193 -4.77 -14.46 -8.60
C PHE A 193 -3.37 -14.06 -8.12
N GLY A 194 -3.20 -12.84 -7.60
CA GLY A 194 -1.94 -12.38 -7.00
C GLY A 194 -1.50 -13.26 -5.82
N SER A 195 -2.45 -13.58 -4.93
CA SER A 195 -2.24 -14.54 -3.83
C SER A 195 -1.85 -15.93 -4.33
N MET A 196 -2.53 -16.44 -5.35
CA MET A 196 -2.25 -17.74 -5.96
C MET A 196 -0.83 -17.84 -6.51
N ILE A 197 -0.31 -16.79 -7.14
CA ILE A 197 1.08 -16.75 -7.64
C ILE A 197 2.08 -16.94 -6.49
N ILE A 198 1.88 -16.23 -5.38
CA ILE A 198 2.78 -16.32 -4.22
C ILE A 198 2.68 -17.68 -3.54
N VAL A 199 1.47 -18.22 -3.38
CA VAL A 199 1.29 -19.54 -2.74
C VAL A 199 1.83 -20.66 -3.63
N ALA A 200 1.67 -20.57 -4.95
CA ALA A 200 2.30 -21.52 -5.87
C ALA A 200 3.84 -21.46 -5.76
N ALA A 201 4.41 -20.25 -5.72
CA ALA A 201 5.85 -20.08 -5.51
C ALA A 201 6.29 -20.63 -4.14
N SER A 202 5.50 -20.43 -3.09
CA SER A 202 5.84 -20.96 -1.77
C SER A 202 5.86 -22.49 -1.78
N MET A 203 4.90 -23.17 -2.43
CA MET A 203 4.94 -24.64 -2.55
C MET A 203 6.17 -25.18 -3.29
N VAL A 204 6.74 -24.41 -4.21
CA VAL A 204 7.95 -24.79 -4.95
C VAL A 204 9.21 -24.61 -4.10
N PHE A 205 9.30 -23.52 -3.33
CA PHE A 205 10.52 -23.15 -2.60
C PHE A 205 10.51 -23.52 -1.11
N LEU A 206 9.37 -23.95 -0.57
CA LEU A 206 9.24 -24.41 0.82
C LEU A 206 9.90 -25.78 0.98
N PRO A 207 10.95 -25.91 1.81
CA PRO A 207 11.63 -27.18 2.02
C PRO A 207 10.83 -28.06 2.97
N THR A 208 9.71 -28.62 2.47
CA THR A 208 8.88 -29.54 3.24
C THR A 208 9.63 -30.81 3.59
N CYS A 209 9.38 -31.37 4.78
CA CYS A 209 9.93 -32.65 5.14
C CYS A 209 9.45 -33.76 4.18
N THR A 210 10.34 -34.71 3.90
CA THR A 210 10.12 -35.85 3.00
C THR A 210 10.25 -37.17 3.76
N ALA A 211 9.81 -38.28 3.15
CA ALA A 211 10.01 -39.61 3.72
C ALA A 211 11.50 -39.93 3.95
N ALA A 212 12.40 -39.37 3.13
CA ALA A 212 13.84 -39.53 3.28
C ALA A 212 14.43 -38.71 4.44
N SER A 213 13.88 -37.53 4.74
CA SER A 213 14.33 -36.73 5.88
C SER A 213 13.71 -37.19 7.20
N ALA A 214 12.55 -37.84 7.18
CA ALA A 214 11.86 -38.29 8.40
C ALA A 214 12.72 -39.10 9.40
N PRO A 215 13.58 -40.04 8.98
CA PRO A 215 14.43 -40.78 9.91
C PRO A 215 15.72 -40.04 10.33
N THR A 216 16.01 -38.86 9.74
CA THR A 216 17.25 -38.12 10.02
C THR A 216 17.11 -37.22 11.24
N LEU A 217 18.24 -36.91 11.89
CA LEU A 217 18.28 -35.93 12.98
C LEU A 217 17.84 -34.54 12.44
N GLY A 218 16.83 -33.94 13.08
CA GLY A 218 16.19 -32.71 12.58
C GLY A 218 15.21 -32.94 11.43
N GLY A 219 14.80 -34.18 11.17
CA GLY A 219 13.73 -34.55 10.26
C GLY A 219 12.33 -34.38 10.85
N GLY A 220 11.32 -34.42 9.99
CA GLY A 220 9.91 -34.39 10.37
C GLY A 220 9.03 -35.22 9.45
N ALA A 221 7.78 -35.45 9.84
CA ALA A 221 6.83 -36.22 9.04
C ALA A 221 6.54 -35.52 7.69
N PRO A 222 6.48 -36.27 6.56
CA PRO A 222 6.14 -35.70 5.28
C PRO A 222 4.69 -35.26 5.24
N TRP A 223 4.43 -34.18 4.51
CA TRP A 223 3.08 -33.66 4.34
C TRP A 223 2.24 -34.60 3.47
N THR A 224 1.04 -34.90 3.93
CA THR A 224 0.03 -35.60 3.12
C THR A 224 -0.48 -34.68 2.00
N LEU A 225 -1.05 -35.27 0.95
CA LEU A 225 -1.66 -34.49 -0.14
C LEU A 225 -2.82 -33.61 0.36
N ALA A 226 -3.60 -34.10 1.33
CA ALA A 226 -4.68 -33.36 1.96
C ALA A 226 -4.16 -32.13 2.71
N GLN A 227 -3.10 -32.28 3.49
CA GLN A 227 -2.43 -31.19 4.21
C GLN A 227 -1.89 -30.12 3.25
N ARG A 228 -1.22 -30.53 2.16
CA ARG A 228 -0.75 -29.60 1.11
C ARG A 228 -1.91 -28.79 0.52
N ARG A 229 -3.01 -29.45 0.15
CA ARG A 229 -4.20 -28.79 -0.41
C ARG A 229 -4.84 -27.83 0.59
N LEU A 230 -4.96 -28.24 1.85
CA LEU A 230 -5.51 -27.40 2.90
C LEU A 230 -4.67 -26.14 3.13
N PHE A 231 -3.35 -26.29 3.25
CA PHE A 231 -2.45 -25.15 3.42
C PHE A 231 -2.46 -24.23 2.20
N MET A 232 -2.38 -24.77 0.98
CA MET A 232 -2.48 -23.97 -0.25
C MET A 232 -3.80 -23.20 -0.30
N GLY A 233 -4.94 -23.87 -0.12
CA GLY A 233 -6.26 -23.23 -0.14
C GLY A 233 -6.40 -22.17 0.94
N GLY A 234 -6.01 -22.50 2.17
CA GLY A 234 -6.03 -21.58 3.32
C GLY A 234 -5.18 -20.33 3.08
N MET A 235 -3.94 -20.49 2.62
CA MET A 235 -3.04 -19.37 2.35
C MET A 235 -3.49 -18.52 1.15
N VAL A 236 -4.08 -19.12 0.11
CA VAL A 236 -4.63 -18.36 -1.02
C VAL A 236 -5.77 -17.47 -0.56
N LEU A 237 -6.72 -18.05 0.18
CA LEU A 237 -7.86 -17.32 0.74
C LEU A 237 -7.40 -16.25 1.73
N TRP A 238 -6.47 -16.59 2.63
CA TRP A 238 -5.91 -15.64 3.57
C TRP A 238 -5.22 -14.46 2.86
N GLY A 239 -4.41 -14.72 1.83
CA GLY A 239 -3.80 -13.65 1.03
C GLY A 239 -4.86 -12.79 0.33
N ALA A 240 -5.90 -13.38 -0.25
CA ALA A 240 -6.98 -12.64 -0.91
C ALA A 240 -7.74 -11.73 0.08
N LEU A 241 -7.97 -12.20 1.31
CA LEU A 241 -8.54 -11.38 2.39
C LEU A 241 -7.67 -10.16 2.72
N GLY A 242 -6.37 -10.21 2.44
CA GLY A 242 -5.47 -9.06 2.62
C GLY A 242 -5.90 -7.84 1.80
N SER A 243 -6.29 -8.05 0.54
CA SER A 243 -6.82 -6.96 -0.32
C SER A 243 -8.15 -6.39 0.17
N VAL A 244 -8.96 -7.23 0.82
CA VAL A 244 -10.25 -6.83 1.42
C VAL A 244 -9.98 -6.01 2.69
N LEU A 245 -9.03 -6.46 3.52
CA LEU A 245 -8.60 -5.73 4.71
C LEU A 245 -7.98 -4.38 4.33
N ASP A 246 -7.12 -4.33 3.31
CA ASP A 246 -6.55 -3.08 2.80
C ASP A 246 -7.67 -2.11 2.39
N SER A 247 -8.62 -2.59 1.59
CA SER A 247 -9.78 -1.79 1.18
C SER A 247 -10.60 -1.28 2.37
N PHE A 248 -10.79 -2.11 3.40
CA PHE A 248 -11.50 -1.70 4.60
C PHE A 248 -10.74 -0.63 5.38
N LEU A 249 -9.45 -0.86 5.65
CA LEU A 249 -8.58 0.08 6.36
C LEU A 249 -8.44 1.40 5.58
N GLY A 250 -8.31 1.32 4.26
CA GLY A 250 -8.27 2.48 3.38
C GLY A 250 -9.57 3.29 3.38
N ALA A 251 -10.73 2.62 3.31
CA ALA A 251 -12.02 3.30 3.41
C ALA A 251 -12.25 4.01 4.75
N VAL A 252 -11.65 3.50 5.85
CA VAL A 252 -11.81 4.06 7.20
C VAL A 252 -10.76 5.14 7.46
N PHE A 253 -9.48 4.85 7.23
CA PHE A 253 -8.35 5.64 7.72
C PHE A 253 -7.65 6.51 6.68
N GLN A 254 -7.93 6.32 5.39
CA GLN A 254 -7.34 7.13 4.32
C GLN A 254 -8.36 8.07 3.71
N ARG A 255 -7.96 9.32 3.52
CA ARG A 255 -8.79 10.32 2.88
C ARG A 255 -8.73 10.18 1.36
N SER A 256 -9.87 9.90 0.74
CA SER A 256 -10.03 10.02 -0.72
C SER A 256 -10.54 11.41 -1.06
N VAL A 257 -9.87 12.10 -1.98
CA VAL A 257 -10.24 13.46 -2.41
C VAL A 257 -10.62 13.43 -3.87
N ARG A 258 -11.78 13.98 -4.21
CA ARG A 258 -12.29 14.09 -5.57
C ARG A 258 -12.18 15.53 -6.06
N ASP A 259 -11.71 15.70 -7.29
CA ASP A 259 -11.76 17.00 -7.97
C ASP A 259 -13.16 17.22 -8.56
N VAL A 260 -13.75 18.39 -8.29
CA VAL A 260 -15.16 18.67 -8.62
C VAL A 260 -15.36 18.81 -10.13
N ARG A 261 -14.35 19.33 -10.86
CA ARG A 261 -14.47 19.62 -12.29
C ARG A 261 -14.36 18.36 -13.15
N SER A 262 -13.38 17.52 -12.85
CA SER A 262 -13.12 16.28 -13.58
C SER A 262 -13.90 15.08 -13.04
N GLY A 263 -14.34 15.16 -11.78
CA GLY A 263 -14.94 14.05 -11.06
C GLY A 263 -13.98 12.92 -10.69
N LYS A 264 -12.68 13.08 -10.94
CA LYS A 264 -11.65 12.06 -10.70
C LYS A 264 -11.07 12.16 -9.29
N ILE A 265 -10.57 11.03 -8.78
CA ILE A 265 -9.83 11.01 -7.53
C ILE A 265 -8.44 11.61 -7.73
N VAL A 266 -8.05 12.42 -6.75
CA VAL A 266 -6.75 13.05 -6.64
C VAL A 266 -5.87 12.19 -5.74
N GLU A 267 -4.71 11.79 -6.25
CA GLU A 267 -3.71 11.00 -5.53
C GLU A 267 -2.51 11.86 -5.12
N GLY A 268 -1.96 11.61 -3.93
CA GLY A 268 -0.71 12.22 -3.51
C GLY A 268 0.50 11.49 -4.10
N GLU A 269 1.61 12.21 -4.28
CA GLU A 269 2.83 11.63 -4.83
C GLU A 269 3.41 10.59 -3.87
N GLY A 270 3.79 9.42 -4.39
CA GLY A 270 4.40 8.34 -3.59
C GLY A 270 3.50 7.76 -2.50
N GLY A 271 2.18 7.92 -2.62
CA GLY A 271 1.20 7.43 -1.63
C GLY A 271 0.93 8.40 -0.47
N ASN A 272 1.44 9.64 -0.53
CA ASN A 272 1.22 10.65 0.50
C ASN A 272 -0.22 11.18 0.52
N ARG A 273 -0.60 11.83 1.62
CA ARG A 273 -1.91 12.46 1.79
C ARG A 273 -2.11 13.66 0.87
N VAL A 274 -3.36 13.88 0.44
CA VAL A 274 -3.74 15.03 -0.39
C VAL A 274 -4.24 16.18 0.48
N LEU A 275 -3.56 17.32 0.39
CA LEU A 275 -3.99 18.54 1.08
C LEU A 275 -5.27 19.10 0.44
N VAL A 276 -6.27 19.35 1.28
CA VAL A 276 -7.49 20.09 0.92
C VAL A 276 -7.44 21.43 1.66
N SER A 277 -7.67 22.54 0.95
CA SER A 277 -7.81 23.86 1.59
C SER A 277 -8.92 23.80 2.63
N ALA A 278 -8.65 24.25 3.86
CA ALA A 278 -9.67 24.34 4.89
C ALA A 278 -10.84 25.18 4.39
N ALA A 279 -12.06 24.68 4.55
CA ALA A 279 -13.26 25.48 4.31
C ALA A 279 -13.19 26.71 5.21
N VAL A 280 -13.15 27.90 4.61
CA VAL A 280 -13.32 29.16 5.34
C VAL A 280 -14.72 29.08 5.96
N ARG A 281 -14.80 28.88 7.28
CA ARG A 281 -16.05 29.10 8.01
C ARG A 281 -16.46 30.55 7.73
N PRO A 282 -17.67 30.84 7.27
CA PRO A 282 -18.14 32.21 7.21
C PRO A 282 -18.20 32.71 8.65
N THR A 283 -17.24 33.55 9.04
CA THR A 283 -17.34 34.34 10.26
C THR A 283 -18.56 35.23 10.08
N ALA A 284 -19.64 34.92 10.81
CA ALA A 284 -20.76 35.82 10.97
C ALA A 284 -20.22 37.15 11.51
N ALA A 285 -20.17 38.16 10.66
CA ALA A 285 -19.93 39.52 11.11
C ALA A 285 -21.20 39.98 11.84
N PRO A 286 -21.12 40.44 13.10
CA PRO A 286 -22.28 41.01 13.78
C PRO A 286 -22.66 42.31 13.10
N ALA A 287 -23.95 42.44 12.79
CA ALA A 287 -24.56 43.69 12.38
C ALA A 287 -24.35 44.73 13.49
N ALA A 288 -23.60 45.79 13.18
CA ALA A 288 -23.51 46.98 14.02
C ALA A 288 -23.92 48.18 13.17
N ALA A 289 -25.20 48.54 13.28
CA ALA A 289 -25.70 49.84 12.90
C ALA A 289 -24.98 50.91 13.74
N ARG A 290 -24.40 51.90 13.08
CA ARG A 290 -24.06 53.19 13.69
C ARG A 290 -24.44 54.31 12.73
N THR A 291 -25.58 54.90 13.06
CA THR A 291 -26.06 56.24 12.69
C THR A 291 -25.17 57.31 13.30
N VAL A 292 -24.76 58.32 12.51
CA VAL A 292 -24.33 59.68 12.94
C VAL A 292 -24.58 60.61 11.72
N PRO A 293 -24.88 61.92 11.88
CA PRO A 293 -26.13 62.51 11.39
C PRO A 293 -25.91 63.57 10.31
N ASP A 294 -27.04 64.05 9.81
CA ASP A 294 -27.26 65.15 8.89
C ASP A 294 -26.62 66.47 9.34
N ALA A 295 -26.00 67.18 8.40
CA ALA A 295 -25.66 68.60 8.45
C ALA A 295 -25.61 69.10 7.00
N GLY A 296 -26.67 69.81 6.59
CA GLY A 296 -26.82 70.35 5.25
C GLY A 296 -25.98 71.61 4.98
N VAL A 297 -26.04 72.08 3.73
CA VAL A 297 -26.46 73.44 3.32
C VAL A 297 -26.00 73.74 1.86
N ASP A 298 -26.97 74.25 1.09
CA ASP A 298 -26.94 75.06 -0.14
C ASP A 298 -26.68 74.48 -1.56
N GLY A 299 -27.68 74.71 -2.43
CA GLY A 299 -27.65 74.57 -3.91
C GLY A 299 -27.12 75.84 -4.63
N PRO A 300 -27.42 76.12 -5.93
CA PRO A 300 -28.56 75.65 -6.74
C PRO A 300 -28.25 75.17 -8.18
N GLU A 301 -29.34 74.81 -8.87
CA GLU A 301 -29.61 74.46 -10.27
C GLU A 301 -28.71 75.02 -11.40
N GLN A 302 -28.45 74.23 -12.47
CA GLN A 302 -29.04 74.45 -13.82
C GLN A 302 -28.61 73.41 -14.89
N LYS A 303 -29.41 73.40 -15.97
CA LYS A 303 -29.60 72.41 -17.05
C LYS A 303 -28.51 72.33 -18.13
N ASN A 304 -28.65 71.23 -18.92
CA ASN A 304 -28.38 71.03 -20.36
C ASN A 304 -27.11 70.26 -20.78
N GLY A 305 -27.34 69.10 -21.41
CA GLY A 305 -26.98 68.89 -22.82
C GLY A 305 -25.62 68.25 -23.19
N SER A 306 -25.73 67.03 -23.71
CA SER A 306 -24.99 66.48 -24.87
C SER A 306 -23.54 65.94 -24.72
N ALA A 307 -23.44 64.63 -24.97
CA ALA A 307 -22.54 63.93 -25.88
C ALA A 307 -20.99 64.09 -25.80
N ALA A 308 -20.37 62.92 -25.58
CA ALA A 308 -19.32 62.29 -26.41
C ALA A 308 -17.88 62.22 -25.90
N VAL A 309 -17.33 61.03 -26.17
CA VAL A 309 -15.93 60.61 -26.32
C VAL A 309 -15.15 60.24 -25.04
N GLY A 310 -14.81 58.95 -25.00
CA GLY A 310 -14.10 58.27 -23.93
C GLY A 310 -12.60 58.56 -23.91
N GLN A 311 -12.07 58.42 -22.70
CA GLN A 311 -10.73 58.72 -22.25
C GLN A 311 -9.72 57.66 -22.70
N ASP A 312 -8.59 58.11 -23.22
CA ASP A 312 -7.28 57.50 -22.98
C ASP A 312 -6.51 58.46 -22.07
N GLU A 313 -5.98 57.98 -20.93
CA GLU A 313 -4.65 58.31 -20.43
C GLU A 313 -4.29 57.60 -19.09
N VAL A 314 -3.14 56.92 -19.14
CA VAL A 314 -2.03 56.98 -18.16
C VAL A 314 -2.14 56.28 -16.79
N VAL A 315 -1.49 55.11 -16.74
CA VAL A 315 -0.50 54.59 -15.76
C VAL A 315 -0.48 55.19 -14.34
N GLY A 316 -0.76 54.33 -13.34
CA GLY A 316 -0.55 54.62 -11.92
C GLY A 316 -0.23 53.39 -11.05
N LYS A 317 1.07 53.14 -10.85
CA LYS A 317 1.78 52.50 -9.71
C LYS A 317 1.24 51.19 -9.12
N SER A 318 1.98 50.10 -9.36
CA SER A 318 1.92 48.86 -8.59
C SER A 318 2.37 49.08 -7.14
N ASN A 319 1.52 48.75 -6.18
CA ASN A 319 1.84 48.78 -4.75
C ASN A 319 2.32 47.37 -4.30
N PRO A 320 3.56 47.18 -3.82
CA PRO A 320 4.10 45.86 -3.49
C PRO A 320 3.75 45.50 -2.04
N GLY A 321 2.48 45.16 -1.78
CA GLY A 321 2.01 44.90 -0.41
C GLY A 321 1.18 43.62 -0.20
N ASN A 322 0.72 42.94 -1.25
CA ASN A 322 -0.22 41.82 -1.09
C ASN A 322 0.29 40.54 -1.76
N LYS A 323 1.27 39.89 -1.14
CA LYS A 323 1.64 38.49 -1.43
C LYS A 323 0.68 37.54 -0.71
N HIS A 324 -0.59 37.49 -1.10
CA HIS A 324 -1.47 36.36 -0.81
C HIS A 324 -2.19 35.98 -2.11
N ARG A 325 -1.56 35.08 -2.87
CA ARG A 325 -2.16 34.48 -4.07
C ARG A 325 -3.33 33.60 -3.60
N ARG A 326 -4.56 34.11 -3.70
CA ARG A 326 -5.76 33.34 -3.37
C ARG A 326 -6.00 32.30 -4.46
N PRO A 327 -6.19 31.01 -4.12
CA PRO A 327 -6.53 29.98 -5.09
C PRO A 327 -8.05 30.00 -5.28
N SER A 328 -8.60 31.05 -5.89
CA SER A 328 -10.03 31.07 -6.24
C SER A 328 -10.23 31.77 -7.57
N PHE A 329 -10.70 31.01 -8.56
CA PHE A 329 -11.22 31.55 -9.81
C PHE A 329 -12.72 31.29 -9.88
N GLY A 330 -13.48 32.35 -10.10
CA GLY A 330 -14.80 32.31 -10.74
C GLY A 330 -15.98 31.98 -9.85
N ASP A 331 -16.00 30.79 -9.26
CA ASP A 331 -17.15 30.30 -8.48
C ASP A 331 -16.64 29.86 -7.11
N GLN A 332 -17.29 30.30 -6.03
CA GLN A 332 -16.86 30.08 -4.64
C GLN A 332 -16.91 28.61 -4.17
N LEU A 333 -17.01 27.64 -5.09
CA LEU A 333 -17.06 26.22 -4.78
C LEU A 333 -15.63 25.65 -4.64
N PRO A 334 -15.36 24.83 -3.62
CA PRO A 334 -14.05 24.21 -3.44
C PRO A 334 -13.71 23.32 -4.64
N SER A 335 -12.48 23.44 -5.17
CA SER A 335 -12.01 22.62 -6.30
C SER A 335 -11.88 21.14 -5.92
N ARG A 336 -11.71 20.84 -4.63
CA ARG A 336 -11.50 19.49 -4.08
C ARG A 336 -12.48 19.21 -2.95
N VAL A 337 -13.12 18.05 -2.99
CA VAL A 337 -14.11 17.59 -2.00
C VAL A 337 -13.67 16.23 -1.47
N VAL A 338 -13.94 15.95 -0.20
CA VAL A 338 -13.67 14.64 0.40
C VAL A 338 -14.71 13.64 -0.07
N GLU A 339 -14.28 12.51 -0.62
CA GLU A 339 -15.15 11.43 -1.08
C GLU A 339 -15.41 10.39 0.02
N SER A 340 -14.38 10.02 0.79
CA SER A 340 -14.44 9.01 1.85
C SER A 340 -13.25 9.07 2.81
N GLY A 341 -13.41 8.40 3.95
CA GLY A 341 -12.35 8.11 4.92
C GLY A 341 -11.91 9.27 5.80
N TRP A 342 -11.16 8.94 6.85
CA TRP A 342 -10.52 9.89 7.74
C TRP A 342 -9.12 10.22 7.23
N ASP A 343 -8.56 11.36 7.65
CA ASP A 343 -7.24 11.82 7.21
C ASP A 343 -6.12 11.37 8.18
N LEU A 344 -6.19 10.11 8.62
CA LEU A 344 -5.34 9.60 9.70
C LEU A 344 -4.06 8.96 9.16
N LEU A 345 -4.19 8.08 8.17
CA LEU A 345 -3.09 7.29 7.60
C LEU A 345 -2.93 7.57 6.11
N ASP A 346 -1.71 7.44 5.61
CA ASP A 346 -1.43 7.48 4.18
C ASP A 346 -1.53 6.09 3.52
N ASN A 347 -1.19 5.99 2.23
CA ASN A 347 -1.24 4.71 1.52
C ASN A 347 -0.25 3.69 2.07
N ASN A 348 0.96 4.13 2.37
CA ASN A 348 2.03 3.25 2.80
C ASN A 348 1.79 2.75 4.24
N ASP A 349 1.23 3.60 5.10
CA ASP A 349 0.86 3.24 6.47
C ASP A 349 -0.17 2.11 6.50
N VAL A 350 -1.21 2.20 5.66
CA VAL A 350 -2.25 1.16 5.56
C VAL A 350 -1.69 -0.12 4.98
N ASN A 351 -0.88 -0.06 3.91
CA ASN A 351 -0.24 -1.25 3.35
C ASN A 351 0.61 -1.97 4.41
N PHE A 352 1.39 -1.21 5.20
CA PHE A 352 2.19 -1.78 6.28
C PHE A 352 1.33 -2.38 7.39
N LEU A 353 0.27 -1.70 7.79
CA LEU A 353 -0.66 -2.17 8.82
C LEU A 353 -1.37 -3.46 8.36
N MET A 354 -1.87 -3.49 7.13
CA MET A 354 -2.48 -4.66 6.52
C MET A 354 -1.50 -5.83 6.46
N ALA A 355 -0.29 -5.62 5.92
CA ALA A 355 0.73 -6.66 5.83
C ALA A 355 1.06 -7.23 7.22
N SER A 356 1.16 -6.37 8.23
CA SER A 356 1.44 -6.76 9.62
C SER A 356 0.29 -7.58 10.23
N ILE A 357 -0.95 -7.11 10.11
CA ILE A 357 -2.14 -7.81 10.61
C ILE A 357 -2.29 -9.17 9.91
N MET A 358 -2.14 -9.22 8.60
CA MET A 358 -2.26 -10.47 7.84
C MET A 358 -1.16 -11.46 8.19
N SER A 359 0.07 -11.00 8.45
CA SER A 359 1.18 -11.87 8.85
C SER A 359 0.97 -12.46 10.24
N VAL A 360 0.72 -11.60 11.24
CA VAL A 360 0.54 -12.03 12.64
C VAL A 360 -0.77 -12.80 12.81
N GLY A 361 -1.83 -12.38 12.12
CA GLY A 361 -3.12 -13.07 12.13
C GLY A 361 -3.01 -14.48 11.55
N ALA A 362 -2.24 -14.69 10.47
CA ALA A 362 -2.00 -16.03 9.93
C ALA A 362 -1.26 -16.91 10.94
N MET A 363 -0.27 -16.36 11.63
CA MET A 363 0.45 -17.05 12.71
C MET A 363 -0.50 -17.43 13.84
N GLY A 364 -1.41 -16.54 14.25
CA GLY A 364 -2.42 -16.81 15.28
C GLY A 364 -3.41 -17.90 14.87
N VAL A 365 -3.91 -17.86 13.63
CA VAL A 365 -4.81 -18.90 13.10
C VAL A 365 -4.10 -20.25 13.00
N ALA A 366 -2.85 -20.27 12.52
CA ALA A 366 -2.05 -21.48 12.45
C ALA A 366 -1.72 -22.03 13.84
N SER A 367 -1.38 -21.15 14.79
CA SER A 367 -1.16 -21.49 16.20
C SER A 367 -2.38 -22.18 16.81
N TRP A 368 -3.56 -21.59 16.64
CA TRP A 368 -4.82 -22.17 17.10
C TRP A 368 -5.13 -23.50 16.41
N TYR A 369 -5.00 -23.56 15.09
CA TYR A 369 -5.38 -24.73 14.31
C TYR A 369 -4.45 -25.94 14.55
N TRP A 370 -3.15 -25.71 14.69
CA TRP A 370 -2.16 -26.76 14.98
C TRP A 370 -1.88 -26.97 16.47
N ALA A 371 -2.54 -26.20 17.35
CA ALA A 371 -2.28 -26.18 18.79
C ALA A 371 -0.79 -25.93 19.15
N VAL A 372 -0.11 -25.11 18.33
CA VAL A 372 1.29 -24.73 18.53
C VAL A 372 1.33 -23.41 19.31
N PRO A 373 1.97 -23.32 20.48
CA PRO A 373 2.02 -22.08 21.25
C PRO A 373 2.70 -20.95 20.47
N LEU A 374 2.19 -19.71 20.55
CA LEU A 374 2.83 -18.54 19.93
C LEU A 374 4.25 -18.31 20.45
N GLU A 375 4.52 -18.68 21.70
CA GLU A 375 5.86 -18.61 22.31
C GLU A 375 6.91 -19.47 21.58
N SER A 376 6.49 -20.47 20.79
CA SER A 376 7.38 -21.27 19.95
C SER A 376 8.20 -20.42 18.97
N VAL A 377 7.69 -19.24 18.60
CA VAL A 377 8.38 -18.27 17.74
C VAL A 377 9.69 -17.75 18.36
N LEU A 378 9.80 -17.78 19.68
CA LEU A 378 10.98 -17.33 20.43
C LEU A 378 11.96 -18.46 20.74
N LYS A 379 11.57 -19.72 20.52
CA LYS A 379 12.38 -20.89 20.85
C LYS A 379 13.07 -21.44 19.59
N PRO A 380 14.34 -21.85 19.68
CA PRO A 380 15.07 -22.44 18.56
C PRO A 380 14.40 -23.70 18.01
#